data_AF-A0A9W4E560-F1
#
_entry.id   AF-A0A9W4E560-F1
#
_cell.length_a   1.000
_cell.length_b   1.000
_cell.length_c   1.000
_cell.angle_alpha   90.00
_cell.angle_beta   90.00
_cell.angle_gamma   90.00
#
_symmetry.space_group_name_H-M   'P 1'
#
loop_
_entity.id
_entity.type
_entity.pdbx_description
1 polymer ?
#
loop_
_entity_poly.entity_id
_entity_poly.type
_entity_poly.pdbx_seq_one_letter_code
_entity_poly.pdbx_strand_id
1 'polypeptide(L)'
;MSSSYLRRLADECEGGAGRIRTTTAAAEEAGWEIARQDDGWSFVTSVTDMHARWEALNKVIVGRLHEAAGNFRDSADAFDGTDAATGFDLDFRH
;
A
#
# COMPACT_ATOMS: atom_id res chain seq x y z
N MET A 1 10.76 6.63 19.75
CA MET A 1 9.82 6.48 18.62
C MET A 1 8.51 7.12 19.05
N SER A 2 7.78 7.85 18.20
CA SER A 2 6.53 8.53 18.60
C SER A 2 5.33 7.98 17.82
N SER A 3 4.14 8.08 18.41
CA SER A 3 2.87 7.78 17.73
C SER A 3 2.68 8.58 16.44
N SER A 4 3.07 9.86 16.43
CA SER A 4 3.05 10.70 15.22
C SER A 4 3.94 10.16 14.09
N TYR A 5 5.09 9.59 14.42
CA TYR A 5 5.98 8.97 13.44
C TYR A 5 5.38 7.69 12.87
N LEU A 6 4.75 6.86 13.71
CA LEU A 6 4.09 5.62 13.26
C LEU A 6 2.90 5.90 12.33
N ARG A 7 2.07 6.90 12.66
CA ARG A 7 0.95 7.31 11.79
C ARG A 7 1.45 7.81 10.43
N ARG A 8 2.55 8.57 10.42
CA ARG A 8 3.19 8.98 9.17
C ARG A 8 3.66 7.78 8.34
N LEU A 9 4.26 6.75 8.95
CA LEU A 9 4.64 5.54 8.21
C LEU A 9 3.42 4.81 7.63
N ALA A 10 2.30 4.77 8.35
CA ALA A 10 1.06 4.24 7.82
C ALA A 10 0.58 5.03 6.58
N ASP A 11 0.61 6.36 6.65
CA ASP A 11 0.24 7.22 5.52
C ASP A 11 1.18 7.05 4.32
N GLU A 12 2.48 6.87 4.56
CA GLU A 12 3.47 6.59 3.52
C GLU A 12 3.20 5.23 2.83
N CYS A 13 2.80 4.21 3.59
CA CYS A 13 2.39 2.92 3.03
C CYS A 13 1.13 3.03 2.15
N GLU A 14 0.10 3.74 2.61
CA GLU A 14 -1.12 4.00 1.83
C GLU A 14 -0.81 4.80 0.56
N GLY A 15 0.03 5.84 0.66
CA GLY A 15 0.48 6.62 -0.49
C GLY A 15 1.30 5.80 -1.48
N GLY A 16 2.12 4.85 -0.99
CA GLY A 16 2.80 3.84 -1.81
C GLY A 16 1.81 2.95 -2.58
N ALA A 17 0.81 2.40 -1.88
CA ALA A 17 -0.22 1.55 -2.46
C ALA A 17 -1.03 2.29 -3.54
N GLY A 18 -1.39 3.55 -3.28
CA GLY A 18 -2.07 4.42 -4.24
C GLY A 18 -1.27 4.59 -5.54
N ARG A 19 0.02 4.91 -5.43
CA ARG A 19 0.90 5.06 -6.61
C ARG A 19 0.99 3.79 -7.45
N ILE A 20 1.12 2.63 -6.81
CA ILE A 20 1.19 1.33 -7.51
C ILE A 20 -0.11 1.06 -8.27
N ARG A 21 -1.27 1.31 -7.66
CA ARG A 21 -2.57 1.16 -8.34
C ARG A 21 -2.67 2.05 -9.58
N THR A 22 -2.26 3.31 -9.49
CA THR A 22 -2.24 4.23 -10.65
C THR A 22 -1.36 3.71 -11.78
N THR A 23 -0.18 3.17 -11.48
CA THR A 23 0.70 2.59 -12.52
C THR A 23 0.12 1.32 -13.14
N THR A 24 -0.68 0.55 -12.38
CA THR A 24 -1.37 -0.65 -12.90
C THR A 24 -2.43 -0.25 -13.91
N ALA A 25 -3.29 0.72 -13.57
CA ALA A 25 -4.35 1.20 -14.44
C ALA A 25 -3.80 1.77 -15.77
N ALA A 26 -2.73 2.56 -15.71
CA ALA A 26 -2.09 3.10 -16.92
C ALA A 26 -1.49 1.99 -17.81
N ALA A 27 -0.94 0.94 -17.20
CA ALA A 27 -0.40 -0.21 -17.95
C ALA A 27 -1.51 -1.07 -18.57
N GLU A 28 -2.67 -1.17 -17.92
CA GLU A 28 -3.86 -1.86 -18.44
C GLU A 28 -4.42 -1.13 -19.67
N GLU A 29 -4.59 0.19 -19.56
CA GLU A 29 -5.05 1.05 -20.66
C GLU A 29 -4.15 0.92 -21.89
N ALA A 30 -2.83 1.03 -21.71
CA ALA A 30 -1.87 0.85 -22.81
C ALA A 30 -1.92 -0.56 -23.42
N GLY A 31 -2.12 -1.60 -22.59
CA GLY A 31 -2.27 -2.97 -23.06
C GLY A 31 -3.52 -3.17 -23.94
N TRP A 32 -4.63 -2.55 -23.57
CA TRP A 32 -5.87 -2.59 -24.34
C TRP A 32 -5.75 -1.83 -25.67
N GLU A 33 -5.07 -0.68 -25.66
CA GLU A 33 -4.77 0.08 -26.89
C GLU A 33 -3.94 -0.76 -27.88
N ILE A 34 -2.90 -1.44 -27.39
CA ILE A 34 -2.04 -2.31 -28.22
C ILE A 34 -2.85 -3.48 -28.79
N ALA A 35 -3.63 -4.17 -27.96
CA ALA A 35 -4.46 -5.30 -28.40
C ALA A 35 -5.48 -4.88 -29.47
N ARG A 36 -5.99 -3.65 -29.39
CA ARG A 36 -6.97 -3.10 -30.35
C ARG A 36 -6.35 -2.75 -31.72
N GLN A 37 -5.03 -2.57 -31.81
CA GLN A 37 -4.37 -2.11 -33.03
C GLN A 37 -4.00 -3.24 -34.00
N ASP A 38 -3.89 -4.52 -33.60
CA ASP A 38 -3.79 -5.65 -34.54
C ASP A 38 -3.96 -7.03 -33.87
N ASP A 39 -4.95 -7.82 -34.28
CA ASP A 39 -5.29 -9.16 -33.74
C ASP A 39 -4.28 -10.28 -34.15
N GLY A 40 -3.25 -9.95 -34.95
CA GLY A 40 -2.38 -10.94 -35.59
C GLY A 40 -1.00 -11.17 -34.95
N TRP A 41 -0.58 -10.36 -33.99
CA TRP A 41 0.79 -10.42 -33.48
C TRP A 41 0.92 -11.37 -32.28
N SER A 42 1.78 -12.39 -32.40
CA SER A 42 2.13 -13.29 -31.28
C SER A 42 2.73 -12.56 -30.07
N PHE A 43 3.21 -11.34 -30.26
CA PHE A 43 3.68 -10.43 -29.22
C PHE A 43 2.53 -9.94 -28.30
N VAL A 44 1.29 -9.84 -28.78
CA VAL A 44 0.15 -9.40 -27.96
C VAL A 44 -0.09 -10.39 -26.81
N THR A 45 0.08 -11.69 -27.06
CA THR A 45 -0.08 -12.73 -26.04
C THR A 45 0.97 -12.64 -24.93
N SER A 46 2.22 -12.27 -25.25
CA SER A 46 3.26 -12.08 -24.24
C SER A 46 3.06 -10.80 -23.42
N VAL A 47 2.48 -9.76 -24.02
CA VAL A 47 2.06 -8.54 -23.30
C VAL A 47 0.93 -8.85 -22.32
N THR A 48 -0.06 -9.66 -22.71
CA THR A 48 -1.14 -10.10 -21.80
C THR A 48 -0.61 -10.93 -20.62
N ASP A 49 0.30 -11.88 -20.86
CA ASP A 49 0.91 -12.67 -19.78
C ASP A 49 1.75 -11.80 -18.82
N MET A 50 2.55 -10.88 -19.38
CA MET A 50 3.32 -9.92 -18.58
C MET A 50 2.40 -9.02 -17.75
N HIS A 51 1.27 -8.60 -18.31
CA HIS A 51 0.27 -7.81 -17.61
C HIS A 51 -0.34 -8.59 -16.44
N ALA A 52 -0.78 -9.83 -16.66
CA ALA A 52 -1.35 -10.67 -15.60
C ALA A 52 -0.34 -10.92 -14.45
N ARG A 53 0.94 -11.12 -14.77
CA ARG A 53 2.01 -11.28 -13.77
C ARG A 53 2.28 -9.99 -13.00
N TRP A 54 2.21 -8.85 -13.69
CA TRP A 54 2.34 -7.53 -13.09
C TRP A 54 1.19 -7.23 -12.13
N GLU A 55 -0.06 -7.49 -12.54
CA GLU A 55 -1.24 -7.35 -11.67
C GLU A 55 -1.14 -8.23 -10.41
N ALA A 56 -0.74 -9.49 -10.58
CA ALA A 56 -0.57 -10.42 -9.46
C ALA A 56 0.47 -9.91 -8.46
N LEU A 57 1.62 -9.42 -8.95
CA LEU A 57 2.66 -8.83 -8.11
C LEU A 57 2.14 -7.57 -7.39
N ASN A 58 1.46 -6.68 -8.10
CA ASN A 58 0.93 -5.44 -7.52
C ASN A 58 -0.10 -5.72 -6.44
N LYS A 59 -0.96 -6.72 -6.62
CA LYS A 59 -1.90 -7.16 -5.58
C LYS A 59 -1.19 -7.61 -4.31
N VAL A 60 -0.09 -8.36 -4.44
CA VAL A 60 0.73 -8.78 -3.28
C VAL A 60 1.37 -7.57 -2.59
N ILE A 61 2.00 -6.67 -3.35
CA ILE A 61 2.68 -5.50 -2.78
C ILE A 61 1.70 -4.57 -2.08
N VAL A 62 0.58 -4.24 -2.75
CA VAL A 62 -0.49 -3.40 -2.18
C VAL A 62 -1.07 -4.03 -0.91
N GLY A 63 -1.30 -5.34 -0.90
CA GLY A 63 -1.77 -6.05 0.29
C GLY A 63 -0.81 -5.89 1.47
N ARG A 64 0.51 -6.08 1.24
CA ARG A 64 1.53 -5.91 2.27
C ARG A 64 1.65 -4.48 2.77
N LEU A 65 1.48 -3.48 1.89
CA LEU A 65 1.48 -2.07 2.29
C LEU A 65 0.29 -1.74 3.18
N HIS A 66 -0.90 -2.27 2.88
CA HIS A 66 -2.07 -2.10 3.75
C HIS A 66 -1.90 -2.79 5.10
N GLU A 67 -1.34 -4.00 5.11
CA GLU A 67 -1.02 -4.72 6.35
C GLU A 67 -0.02 -3.93 7.21
N ALA A 68 1.06 -3.43 6.60
CA ALA A 68 2.03 -2.59 7.29
C ALA A 68 1.40 -1.30 7.83
N ALA A 69 0.53 -0.64 7.05
CA ALA A 69 -0.19 0.55 7.50
C ALA A 69 -1.09 0.25 8.71
N GLY A 70 -1.79 -0.89 8.71
CA GLY A 70 -2.56 -1.37 9.87
C GLY A 70 -1.68 -1.55 11.10
N ASN A 71 -0.59 -2.31 10.96
CA ASN A 71 0.35 -2.57 12.06
C ASN A 71 0.94 -1.28 12.65
N PHE A 72 1.23 -0.29 11.81
CA PHE A 72 1.72 1.01 12.26
C PHE A 72 0.65 1.80 13.02
N ARG A 73 -0.61 1.77 12.59
CA ARG A 73 -1.73 2.40 13.31
C ARG A 73 -1.96 1.74 14.66
N ASP A 74 -2.01 0.41 14.70
CA ASP A 74 -2.18 -0.35 15.94
C ASP A 74 -1.04 -0.05 16.93
N SER A 75 0.19 0.03 16.44
CA SER A 75 1.35 0.40 17.25
C SER A 75 1.28 1.84 17.75
N ALA A 76 0.74 2.77 16.95
CA ALA A 76 0.58 4.17 17.34
C ALA A 76 -0.46 4.31 18.46
N ASP A 77 -1.58 3.59 18.33
CA ASP A 77 -2.65 3.60 19.32
C ASP A 77 -2.19 2.95 20.64
N ALA A 78 -1.39 1.88 20.57
CA ALA A 78 -0.78 1.28 21.76
C ALA A 78 0.23 2.22 22.45
N PHE A 79 0.99 2.99 21.67
CA PHE A 79 1.92 4.00 22.18
C PHE A 79 1.17 5.12 22.91
N ASP A 80 0.12 5.67 22.29
CA ASP A 80 -0.72 6.71 22.90
C ASP A 80 -1.41 6.23 24.18
N GLY A 81 -1.89 4.98 24.20
CA GLY A 81 -2.48 4.37 25.39
C GLY A 81 -1.50 4.21 26.55
N THR A 82 -0.24 3.87 26.26
CA THR A 82 0.82 3.74 27.28
C THR A 82 1.22 5.09 27.86
N ASP A 83 1.36 6.11 27.01
CA ASP A 83 1.65 7.49 27.44
C ASP A 83 0.52 8.07 28.30
N ALA A 84 -0.75 7.81 27.93
CA ALA A 84 -1.90 8.22 28.74
C ALA A 84 -1.93 7.53 30.12
N ALA A 85 -1.65 6.23 30.18
CA ALA A 85 -1.63 5.47 31.44
C ALA A 85 -0.50 5.90 32.38
N THR A 86 0.69 6.19 31.84
CA THR A 86 1.83 6.68 32.62
C THR A 86 1.64 8.12 33.07
N GLY A 87 1.06 8.99 32.23
CA GLY A 87 0.68 10.35 32.62
C GLY A 87 -0.34 10.37 33.77
N PHE A 88 -1.33 9.49 33.72
CA PHE A 88 -2.30 9.31 34.80
C PHE A 88 -1.63 8.84 36.11
N ASP A 89 -0.74 7.83 36.08
CA ASP A 89 -0.04 7.35 37.29
C ASP A 89 0.85 8.44 37.95
N LEU A 90 1.36 9.39 37.16
CA LEU A 90 2.15 10.52 37.68
C LEU A 90 1.28 11.61 38.31
N ASP A 91 0.09 11.88 37.78
CA ASP A 91 -0.83 12.91 38.29
C ASP A 91 -1.48 12.52 39.63
N PHE A 92 -1.59 11.21 39.91
CA PHE A 92 -2.09 10.69 41.19
C PHE A 92 -1.02 10.54 42.30
N ARG A 93 0.26 10.81 42.01
CA ARG A 93 1.37 10.70 42.98
C ARG A 93 1.85 12.04 43.57
N HIS A 94 1.19 13.14 43.25
CA HIS A 94 1.44 14.48 43.79
C HIS A 94 0.25 15.02 44.59
#